data_AF-A0A816M540-F1
#
_entry.id   AF-A0A816M540-F1
#
_cell.length_a   1.000
_cell.length_b   1.000
_cell.length_c   1.000
_cell.angle_alpha   90.00
_cell.angle_beta   90.00
_cell.angle_gamma   90.00
#
_symmetry.space_group_name_H-M   'P 1'
#
loop_
_entity.id
_entity.type
_entity.pdbx_description
1 polymer ?
#
loop_
_entity_poly.entity_id
_entity_poly.type
_entity_poly.pdbx_seq_one_letter_code
_entity_poly.pdbx_strand_id
1 'polypeptide(L)'
;MCWAHMKRNVENRISHINDKDIAKEILEDIEMLQLCNSTIIFQLASTLSSNIVSNWSIERDASSINVKLFVTEPTISLKLWTSSCRWATSTKDITCIPNDSSKQYYIPARDLQSITQVNLDKYENKNEQLLINSKNHLIFGNYLSKHVVGMATRLKYCKPPAAAKTVPIGEKRKRGRPTMVKPALPVQ
;
A
#
# COMPACT_ATOMS: atom_id res chain seq x y z
N MET A 1 3.08 -12.74 -18.59
CA MET A 1 3.58 -12.09 -17.36
C MET A 1 5.03 -12.51 -17.15
N CYS A 2 5.96 -11.64 -16.71
CA CYS A 2 7.33 -12.06 -16.38
C CYS A 2 7.39 -12.70 -14.97
N TRP A 3 8.39 -13.56 -14.75
CA TRP A 3 8.59 -14.31 -13.49
C TRP A 3 8.55 -13.42 -12.23
N ALA A 4 9.14 -12.23 -12.30
CA ALA A 4 9.17 -11.27 -11.19
C ALA A 4 7.75 -10.86 -10.72
N HIS A 5 6.80 -10.72 -11.65
CA HIS A 5 5.42 -10.37 -11.30
C HIS A 5 4.64 -11.56 -10.74
N MET A 6 4.94 -12.78 -11.18
CA MET A 6 4.38 -14.01 -10.60
C MET A 6 4.85 -14.16 -9.15
N LYS A 7 6.16 -14.08 -8.92
CA LYS A 7 6.78 -14.18 -7.58
C LYS A 7 6.15 -13.20 -6.59
N ARG A 8 6.02 -11.93 -6.97
CA ARG A 8 5.42 -10.89 -6.13
C ARG A 8 3.97 -11.17 -5.73
N ASN A 9 3.19 -11.80 -6.61
CA ASN A 9 1.82 -12.18 -6.29
C ASN A 9 1.74 -13.38 -5.34
N VAL A 10 2.70 -14.30 -5.42
CA VAL A 10 2.80 -15.41 -4.48
C VAL A 10 3.27 -14.92 -3.10
N GLU A 11 4.26 -14.04 -3.03
CA GLU A 11 4.72 -13.39 -1.79
C GLU A 11 3.56 -12.69 -1.05
N ASN A 12 2.73 -11.94 -1.78
CA ASN A 12 1.57 -11.28 -1.19
C ASN A 12 0.58 -12.27 -0.53
N ARG A 13 0.39 -13.45 -1.12
CA ARG A 13 -0.50 -14.48 -0.58
C ARG A 13 0.13 -15.24 0.60
N ILE A 14 1.42 -15.56 0.48
CA ILE A 14 2.21 -16.23 1.52
C ILE A 14 2.36 -15.34 2.76
N SER A 15 2.32 -14.01 2.61
CA SER A 15 2.37 -13.07 3.74
C SER A 15 1.27 -13.30 4.79
N HIS A 16 0.14 -13.91 4.39
CA HIS A 16 -0.99 -14.25 5.25
C HIS A 16 -0.84 -15.58 5.99
N ILE A 17 0.20 -16.36 5.71
CA ILE A 17 0.52 -17.59 6.45
C ILE A 17 1.09 -17.19 7.83
N ASN A 18 0.53 -17.79 8.88
CA ASN A 18 0.93 -17.53 10.26
C ASN A 18 2.33 -18.08 10.55
N ASP A 19 2.64 -19.25 10.01
CA ASP A 19 3.96 -19.87 10.10
C ASP A 19 4.93 -19.20 9.12
N LYS A 20 5.94 -18.52 9.67
CA LYS A 20 6.92 -17.76 8.87
C LYS A 20 8.03 -18.64 8.30
N ASP A 21 8.28 -19.80 8.91
CA ASP A 21 9.30 -20.73 8.45
C ASP A 21 8.76 -21.49 7.24
N ILE A 22 7.52 -21.97 7.30
CA ILE A 22 6.83 -22.59 6.14
C ILE A 22 6.69 -21.58 5.00
N ALA A 23 6.34 -20.33 5.31
CA ALA A 23 6.23 -19.28 4.29
C ALA A 23 7.56 -19.03 3.56
N LYS A 24 8.68 -19.12 4.28
CA LYS A 24 10.01 -18.95 3.72
C LYS A 24 10.42 -20.15 2.86
N GLU A 25 10.17 -21.37 3.33
CA GLU A 25 10.43 -22.62 2.59
C GLU A 25 9.69 -22.63 1.25
N ILE A 26 8.41 -22.25 1.23
CA ILE A 26 7.62 -22.17 0.00
C ILE A 26 8.20 -21.14 -0.99
N LEU A 27 8.73 -20.02 -0.51
CA LEU A 27 9.34 -19.01 -1.38
C LEU A 27 10.68 -19.50 -1.97
N GLU A 28 11.49 -20.20 -1.16
CA GLU A 28 12.73 -20.82 -1.60
C GLU A 28 12.47 -21.90 -2.66
N ASP A 29 11.45 -22.74 -2.46
CA ASP A 29 11.04 -23.74 -3.45
C ASP A 29 10.60 -23.12 -4.78
N ILE A 30 9.86 -22.00 -4.74
CA ILE A 30 9.45 -21.29 -5.94
C ILE A 30 10.66 -20.72 -6.69
N GLU A 31 11.64 -20.14 -5.98
CA GLU A 31 12.88 -19.68 -6.61
C GLU A 31 13.66 -20.85 -7.25
N MET A 32 13.70 -22.00 -6.58
CA MET A 32 14.34 -23.21 -7.09
C MET A 32 13.65 -23.76 -8.35
N LEU A 33 12.33 -23.61 -8.48
CA LEU A 33 11.60 -23.95 -9.70
C LEU A 33 12.04 -23.11 -10.92
N GLN A 34 12.45 -21.85 -10.71
CA GLN A 34 12.98 -21.00 -11.79
C GLN A 34 14.32 -21.53 -12.33
N LEU A 35 15.12 -22.10 -11.43
CA LEU A 35 16.48 -22.57 -11.69
C LEU A 35 16.53 -24.07 -12.01
N CYS A 36 15.37 -24.72 -12.14
CA CYS A 36 15.32 -26.16 -12.31
C CYS A 36 15.79 -26.56 -13.72
N ASN A 37 16.84 -27.39 -13.78
CA ASN A 37 17.38 -27.94 -15.04
C ASN A 37 16.50 -29.05 -15.65
N SER A 38 15.40 -29.42 -14.98
CA SER A 38 14.47 -30.44 -15.45
C SER A 38 13.38 -29.83 -16.32
N THR A 39 13.35 -30.25 -17.59
CA THR A 39 12.35 -29.84 -18.58
C THR A 39 10.92 -30.09 -18.12
N ILE A 40 10.68 -31.20 -17.40
CA ILE A 40 9.35 -31.59 -16.89
C ILE A 40 8.88 -30.61 -15.81
N ILE A 41 9.76 -30.23 -14.88
CA ILE A 41 9.44 -29.29 -13.79
C ILE A 41 9.22 -27.88 -14.35
N PHE A 42 10.03 -27.48 -15.33
CA PHE A 42 9.84 -26.22 -16.04
C PHE A 42 8.50 -26.16 -16.79
N GLN A 43 8.09 -27.25 -17.45
CA GLN A 43 6.80 -27.33 -18.14
C GLN A 43 5.61 -27.31 -17.18
N LEU A 44 5.71 -27.99 -16.03
CA LEU A 44 4.71 -27.92 -14.97
C LEU A 44 4.56 -26.48 -14.44
N ALA A 45 5.67 -25.82 -14.09
CA ALA A 45 5.68 -24.44 -13.63
C ALA A 45 5.10 -23.46 -14.70
N SER A 46 5.42 -23.70 -15.97
CA SER A 46 4.90 -22.92 -17.10
C SER A 46 3.39 -23.10 -17.29
N THR A 47 2.88 -24.31 -17.09
CA THR A 47 1.45 -24.64 -17.18
C THR A 47 0.67 -24.02 -16.03
N LEU A 48 1.18 -24.11 -14.81
CA LEU A 48 0.61 -23.49 -13.62
C LEU A 48 0.55 -21.96 -13.76
N SER A 49 1.63 -21.37 -14.27
CA SER A 49 1.70 -19.94 -14.58
C SER A 49 0.67 -19.55 -15.64
N SER A 50 0.49 -20.37 -16.67
CA SER A 50 -0.48 -20.12 -17.74
C SER A 50 -1.93 -20.17 -17.24
N ASN A 51 -2.25 -21.11 -16.35
CA ASN A 51 -3.56 -21.21 -15.70
C ASN A 51 -3.85 -20.03 -14.75
N ILE A 52 -2.83 -19.52 -14.07
CA ILE A 52 -2.97 -18.31 -13.25
C ILE A 52 -3.26 -17.10 -14.15
N VAL A 53 -2.52 -16.97 -15.25
CA VAL A 53 -2.69 -15.88 -16.23
C VAL A 53 -4.06 -15.96 -16.91
N SER A 54 -4.53 -17.14 -17.29
CA SER A 54 -5.85 -17.31 -17.90
C SER A 54 -6.97 -16.92 -16.94
N ASN A 55 -6.92 -17.38 -15.69
CA ASN A 55 -7.88 -16.99 -14.65
C ASN A 55 -7.89 -15.47 -14.43
N TRP A 56 -6.71 -14.84 -14.41
CA TRP A 56 -6.60 -13.38 -14.30
C TRP A 56 -7.10 -12.61 -15.51
N SER A 57 -6.98 -13.19 -16.71
CA SER A 57 -7.53 -12.63 -17.94
C SER A 57 -9.06 -12.68 -17.91
N ILE A 58 -9.64 -13.78 -17.44
CA ILE A 58 -11.10 -13.95 -17.29
C ILE A 58 -11.65 -12.97 -16.25
N GLU A 59 -10.97 -12.78 -15.13
CA GLU A 59 -11.37 -11.78 -14.12
C GLU A 59 -11.34 -10.32 -14.64
N ARG A 60 -10.65 -10.07 -15.75
CA ARG A 60 -10.48 -8.74 -16.38
C ARG A 60 -11.23 -8.60 -17.70
N ASP A 61 -11.98 -9.63 -18.09
CA ASP A 61 -12.79 -9.61 -19.29
C ASP A 61 -13.91 -8.57 -19.12
N ALA A 62 -14.01 -7.64 -20.07
CA ALA A 62 -15.02 -6.59 -20.08
C ALA A 62 -16.45 -7.13 -20.18
N SER A 63 -16.62 -8.37 -20.66
CA SER A 63 -17.91 -9.06 -20.73
C SER A 63 -18.32 -9.73 -19.40
N SER A 64 -17.40 -9.83 -18.43
CA SER A 64 -17.67 -10.43 -17.12
C SER A 64 -18.46 -9.48 -16.22
N ILE A 65 -19.50 -10.01 -15.56
CA ILE A 65 -20.32 -9.27 -14.59
C ILE A 65 -19.47 -8.71 -13.43
N ASN A 66 -18.36 -9.39 -13.08
CA ASN A 66 -17.45 -9.00 -11.99
C ASN A 66 -16.07 -8.55 -12.51
N VAL A 67 -16.04 -7.79 -13.61
CA VAL A 67 -14.79 -7.30 -14.20
C VAL A 67 -13.95 -6.50 -13.20
N LYS A 68 -12.70 -6.91 -13.00
CA LYS A 68 -11.71 -6.15 -12.22
C LYS A 68 -11.00 -5.16 -13.14
N LEU A 69 -11.35 -3.89 -13.05
CA LEU A 69 -10.72 -2.83 -13.85
C LEU A 69 -9.30 -2.52 -13.37
N PHE A 70 -8.43 -2.13 -14.31
CA PHE A 70 -7.13 -1.56 -13.96
C PHE A 70 -7.31 -0.21 -13.29
N VAL A 71 -6.63 -0.02 -12.17
CA VAL A 71 -6.58 1.27 -11.48
C VAL A 71 -5.60 2.16 -12.26
N THR A 72 -6.13 3.10 -13.02
CA THR A 72 -5.34 4.02 -13.86
C THR A 72 -4.81 5.23 -13.10
N GLU A 73 -5.37 5.50 -11.90
CA GLU A 73 -5.00 6.64 -11.06
C GLU A 73 -4.79 6.19 -9.62
N PRO A 74 -3.86 6.79 -8.87
CA PRO A 74 -3.63 6.44 -7.47
C PRO A 74 -4.85 6.82 -6.61
N THR A 75 -5.72 5.85 -6.32
CA THR A 75 -6.91 6.06 -5.50
C THR A 75 -6.58 5.93 -4.01
N ILE A 76 -6.65 7.04 -3.27
CA ILE A 76 -6.54 7.03 -1.81
C ILE A 76 -7.85 6.52 -1.22
N SER A 77 -7.81 5.38 -0.53
CA SER A 77 -8.99 4.81 0.11
C SER A 77 -9.60 5.75 1.16
N LEU A 78 -10.92 5.70 1.36
CA LEU A 78 -11.60 6.48 2.41
C LEU A 78 -11.05 6.18 3.82
N LYS A 79 -10.64 4.93 4.07
CA LYS A 79 -10.00 4.52 5.32
C LYS A 79 -8.68 5.26 5.53
N LEU A 80 -7.85 5.32 4.48
CA LEU A 80 -6.58 6.04 4.50
C LEU A 80 -6.81 7.54 4.71
N TRP A 81 -7.70 8.16 3.94
CA TRP A 81 -8.11 9.57 4.12
C TRP A 81 -8.54 9.88 5.56
N THR A 82 -9.40 9.05 6.15
CA THR A 82 -9.88 9.24 7.53
C THR A 82 -8.73 9.18 8.52
N SER A 83 -7.85 8.18 8.39
CA SER A 83 -6.68 8.05 9.26
C SER A 83 -5.70 9.22 9.11
N SER A 84 -5.55 9.75 7.90
CA SER A 84 -4.71 10.91 7.58
C SER A 84 -5.26 12.21 8.11
N CYS A 85 -6.58 12.44 8.01
CA CYS A 85 -7.21 13.62 8.57
C CYS A 85 -7.07 13.66 10.10
N ARG A 86 -7.23 12.50 10.76
CA ARG A 86 -7.00 12.39 12.21
C ARG A 86 -5.55 12.64 12.59
N TRP A 87 -4.60 12.18 11.77
CA TRP A 87 -3.20 12.51 12.01
C TRP A 87 -2.91 14.00 11.75
N ALA A 88 -3.57 14.61 10.77
CA ALA A 88 -3.41 16.01 10.42
C ALA A 88 -3.85 16.96 11.55
N THR A 89 -4.78 16.54 12.40
CA THR A 89 -5.19 17.28 13.60
C THR A 89 -4.24 17.10 14.79
N SER A 90 -3.17 16.30 14.66
CA SER A 90 -2.19 16.15 15.74
C SER A 90 -1.44 17.46 16.02
N THR A 91 -1.12 17.69 17.29
CA THR A 91 -0.35 18.85 17.79
C THR A 91 1.15 18.72 17.56
N LYS A 92 1.58 17.77 16.71
CA LYS A 92 2.98 17.55 16.41
C LYS A 92 3.51 18.67 15.53
N ASP A 93 4.71 19.15 15.86
CA ASP A 93 5.41 20.14 15.07
C ASP A 93 6.07 19.52 13.85
N ILE A 94 6.05 20.26 12.74
CA ILE A 94 6.69 19.86 11.49
C ILE A 94 7.89 20.77 11.29
N THR A 95 9.09 20.19 11.34
CA THR A 95 10.33 20.91 11.04
C THR A 95 10.57 20.87 9.54
N CYS A 96 10.70 22.03 8.91
CA CYS A 96 11.03 22.16 7.50
C CYS A 96 12.46 22.65 7.36
N ILE A 97 13.30 21.89 6.66
CA ILE A 97 14.66 22.29 6.33
C ILE A 97 14.71 22.54 4.80
N PRO A 98 15.02 23.77 4.37
CA PRO A 98 15.21 24.06 2.96
C PRO A 98 16.56 23.47 2.49
N ASN A 99 16.53 22.72 1.38
CA ASN A 99 17.71 22.36 0.61
C ASN A 99 17.69 23.11 -0.72
N ASP A 100 18.84 23.22 -1.39
CA ASP A 100 19.03 24.01 -2.62
C ASP A 100 18.04 23.70 -3.76
N SER A 101 17.47 22.49 -3.79
CA SER A 101 16.53 22.03 -4.83
C SER A 101 15.24 21.38 -4.30
N SER A 102 15.10 21.19 -2.99
CA SER A 102 13.95 20.50 -2.39
C SER A 102 13.69 20.96 -0.95
N LYS A 103 12.47 20.73 -0.47
CA LYS A 103 12.12 20.94 0.95
C LYS A 103 12.03 19.60 1.64
N GLN A 104 12.83 19.41 2.67
CA GLN A 104 12.73 18.24 3.53
C GLN A 104 11.87 18.56 4.75
N TYR A 105 10.96 17.64 5.06
CA TYR A 105 10.07 17.77 6.20
C TYR A 105 10.31 16.63 7.17
N TYR A 106 10.48 16.98 8.43
CA TYR A 106 10.70 16.05 9.52
C TYR A 106 9.50 16.02 10.47
N ILE A 107 9.12 14.82 10.90
CA ILE A 107 7.99 14.59 11.80
C ILE A 107 8.48 13.80 13.02
N PRO A 108 8.16 14.24 14.25
CA PRO A 108 8.53 13.51 15.45
C PRO A 108 7.82 12.16 15.54
N ALA A 109 8.60 11.12 15.84
CA ALA A 109 8.11 9.77 16.00
C ALA A 109 7.33 9.60 17.31
N ARG A 110 6.37 8.64 17.32
CA ARG A 110 5.64 8.21 18.52
C ARG A 110 4.95 9.35 19.26
N ASP A 111 5.29 9.59 20.51
CA ASP A 111 4.64 10.56 21.39
C ASP A 111 5.42 11.88 21.49
N LEU A 112 6.55 12.00 20.78
CA LEU A 112 7.27 13.27 20.72
C LEU A 112 6.44 14.32 19.99
N GLN A 113 6.44 15.53 20.54
CA GLN A 113 5.71 16.66 19.99
C GLN A 113 6.56 17.48 19.02
N SER A 114 7.87 17.57 19.23
CA SER A 114 8.81 18.29 18.37
C SER A 114 10.12 17.50 18.20
N ILE A 115 10.89 17.86 17.17
CA ILE A 115 12.23 17.29 16.92
C ILE A 115 13.28 18.34 17.29
N THR A 116 14.28 17.93 18.08
CA THR A 116 15.45 18.73 18.40
C THR A 116 16.54 18.58 17.33
N GLN A 117 17.39 19.60 17.16
CA GLN A 117 18.48 19.58 16.19
C GLN A 117 19.40 18.36 16.38
N VAL A 118 19.72 18.02 17.63
CA VAL A 118 20.54 16.83 17.97
C VAL A 118 19.95 15.53 17.42
N ASN A 119 18.62 15.40 17.37
CA ASN A 119 17.97 14.22 16.82
C ASN A 119 17.98 14.20 15.28
N LEU A 120 17.96 15.37 14.65
CA LEU A 120 18.15 15.51 13.20
C LEU A 120 19.57 15.11 12.82
N ASP A 121 20.57 15.68 13.50
CA ASP A 121 21.99 15.40 13.22
C ASP A 121 22.29 13.90 13.40
N LYS A 122 21.74 13.26 14.44
CA LYS A 122 21.85 11.80 14.62
C LYS A 122 21.19 11.00 13.50
N TYR A 123 20.05 11.46 12.99
CA TYR A 123 19.32 10.79 11.92
C TYR A 123 20.06 10.93 10.57
N GLU A 124 20.56 12.12 10.25
CA GLU A 124 21.35 12.40 9.05
C GLU A 124 22.63 11.58 9.04
N ASN A 125 23.41 11.60 10.13
CA ASN A 125 24.63 10.78 10.27
C ASN A 125 24.36 9.28 10.12
N LYS A 126 23.25 8.78 10.67
CA LYS A 126 22.86 7.37 10.54
C LYS A 126 22.43 7.02 9.12
N ASN A 127 21.70 7.90 8.43
CA ASN A 127 21.27 7.69 7.06
C ASN A 127 22.43 7.79 6.06
N GLU A 128 23.40 8.68 6.26
CA GLU A 128 24.61 8.74 5.44
C GLU A 128 25.41 7.43 5.57
N GLN A 129 25.57 6.89 6.79
CA GLN A 129 26.20 5.59 7.00
C GLN A 129 25.42 4.43 6.33
N LEU A 130 24.09 4.50 6.28
CA LEU A 130 23.24 3.51 5.61
C LEU A 130 23.28 3.63 4.08
N LEU A 131 23.40 4.84 3.53
CA LEU A 131 23.55 5.08 2.09
C LEU A 131 24.90 4.56 1.56
N ILE A 132 25.96 4.66 2.38
CA ILE A 132 27.28 4.08 2.06
C ILE A 132 27.22 2.55 2.07
N ASN A 133 26.43 1.95 2.98
CA ASN A 133 26.35 0.51 3.16
C ASN A 133 25.22 -0.18 2.35
N SER A 134 24.32 0.57 1.72
CA SER A 134 23.18 0.00 0.99
C SER A 134 22.93 0.69 -0.33
N LYS A 135 23.64 0.25 -1.38
CA LYS A 135 23.18 0.42 -2.76
C LYS A 135 21.88 -0.34 -3.08
N ASN A 136 21.27 -1.06 -2.13
CA ASN A 136 20.21 -2.04 -2.41
C ASN A 136 18.92 -1.91 -1.59
N HIS A 137 18.67 -0.85 -0.81
CA HIS A 137 17.48 -0.83 0.05
C HIS A 137 16.62 0.43 -0.05
N LEU A 138 16.32 0.87 -1.28
CA LEU A 138 15.18 1.73 -1.54
C LEU A 138 13.88 0.94 -1.35
N ILE A 139 13.35 0.91 -0.12
CA ILE A 139 11.97 0.48 0.17
C ILE A 139 11.02 1.57 -0.34
N PHE A 140 10.93 1.74 -1.65
CA PHE A 140 9.71 2.27 -2.28
C PHE A 140 8.73 1.11 -2.44
N GLY A 141 8.35 0.53 -1.31
CA GLY A 141 7.18 -0.34 -1.24
C GLY A 141 5.96 0.55 -1.33
N ASN A 142 5.15 0.32 -2.37
CA ASN A 142 3.82 0.89 -2.58
C ASN A 142 3.06 1.18 -1.27
N TYR A 143 2.13 2.13 -1.32
CA TYR A 143 1.20 2.60 -0.27
C TYR A 143 1.61 3.92 0.38
N LEU A 144 1.07 5.01 -0.17
CA LEU A 144 0.89 6.29 0.50
C LEU A 144 0.54 6.06 1.97
N SER A 145 1.42 6.44 2.88
CA SER A 145 1.18 6.27 4.31
C SER A 145 0.20 7.35 4.81
N LYS A 146 -0.46 7.07 5.94
CA LYS A 146 -1.36 8.04 6.56
C LYS A 146 -0.66 9.38 6.85
N HIS A 147 0.65 9.34 7.10
CA HIS A 147 1.49 10.50 7.40
C HIS A 147 1.72 11.37 6.16
N VAL A 148 2.00 10.77 4.99
CA VAL A 148 2.20 11.53 3.73
C VAL A 148 0.92 12.26 3.32
N VAL A 149 -0.22 11.56 3.33
CA VAL A 149 -1.52 12.16 2.99
C VAL A 149 -1.95 13.17 4.06
N GLY A 150 -1.67 12.90 5.33
CA GLY A 150 -1.94 13.81 6.44
C GLY A 150 -1.09 15.07 6.38
N MET A 151 0.17 14.96 5.96
CA MET A 151 1.06 16.09 5.71
C MET A 151 0.55 16.95 4.56
N ALA A 152 0.21 16.34 3.42
CA ALA A 152 -0.36 17.06 2.30
C ALA A 152 -1.64 17.81 2.70
N THR A 153 -2.42 17.24 3.62
CA THR A 153 -3.60 17.89 4.20
C THR A 153 -3.22 19.10 5.08
N ARG A 154 -2.25 18.97 5.99
CA ARG A 154 -1.78 20.08 6.86
C ARG A 154 -1.15 21.22 6.08
N LEU A 155 -0.34 20.88 5.07
CA LEU A 155 0.32 21.82 4.17
C LEU A 155 -0.62 22.38 3.08
N LYS A 156 -1.92 21.99 3.11
CA LYS A 156 -2.97 22.43 2.19
C LYS A 156 -2.70 22.09 0.71
N TYR A 157 -1.86 21.10 0.44
CA TYR A 157 -1.63 20.58 -0.92
C TYR A 157 -2.79 19.72 -1.43
N CYS A 158 -3.64 19.19 -0.56
CA CYS A 158 -4.82 18.43 -0.96
C CYS A 158 -6.04 18.76 -0.09
N LYS A 159 -7.23 18.57 -0.68
CA LYS A 159 -8.51 18.74 0.01
C LYS A 159 -9.10 17.35 0.29
N PRO A 160 -9.15 16.90 1.56
CA PRO A 160 -9.76 15.60 1.87
C PRO A 160 -11.26 15.63 1.61
N PRO A 161 -11.84 14.51 1.15
CA PRO A 161 -13.28 14.41 0.90
C PRO A 161 -14.07 14.61 2.19
N ALA A 162 -15.25 15.24 2.10
CA ALA A 162 -16.08 15.54 3.26
C ALA A 162 -16.35 14.32 4.15
N ALA A 163 -16.58 13.15 3.54
CA ALA A 163 -16.81 11.88 4.25
C ALA A 163 -15.65 11.43 5.15
N ALA A 164 -14.42 11.92 4.92
CA ALA A 164 -13.26 11.58 5.74
C ALA A 164 -13.14 12.42 7.01
N LYS A 165 -13.83 13.57 7.09
CA LYS A 165 -13.76 14.51 8.22
C LYS A 165 -14.74 14.18 9.36
N THR A 166 -15.78 13.40 9.09
CA THR A 166 -17.01 13.39 9.91
C THR A 166 -17.18 12.23 10.89
N VAL A 167 -16.21 11.32 11.05
CA VAL A 167 -16.43 10.10 11.86
C VAL A 167 -15.57 10.10 13.13
N PRO A 168 -16.15 10.37 14.33
CA PRO A 168 -15.49 10.13 15.61
C PRO A 168 -15.25 8.63 15.87
N ILE A 169 -14.29 8.30 16.74
CA ILE A 169 -13.86 6.92 17.00
C ILE A 169 -14.82 6.25 18.00
N GLY A 170 -15.23 5.00 17.74
CA GLY A 170 -16.12 4.22 18.63
C GLY A 170 -17.60 4.21 18.24
N GLU A 171 -18.06 5.14 17.39
CA GLU A 171 -19.42 5.09 16.89
C GLU A 171 -19.54 4.16 15.68
N LYS A 172 -20.34 3.10 15.85
CA LYS A 172 -20.90 2.34 14.72
C LYS A 172 -21.62 3.36 13.84
N ARG A 173 -21.36 3.36 12.52
CA ARG A 173 -22.17 4.17 11.58
C ARG A 173 -23.63 3.91 11.91
N LYS A 174 -24.43 4.95 12.17
CA LYS A 174 -25.88 4.77 12.31
C LYS A 174 -26.31 3.96 11.09
N ARG A 175 -26.92 2.79 11.34
CA ARG A 175 -27.49 1.94 10.30
C ARG A 175 -28.35 2.88 9.47
N GLY A 176 -28.01 3.08 8.19
CA GLY A 176 -28.74 4.04 7.38
C GLY A 176 -30.22 3.74 7.47
N ARG A 177 -31.06 4.78 7.47
CA ARG A 177 -32.46 4.61 7.08
C ARG A 177 -32.43 3.75 5.81
N PRO A 178 -33.17 2.63 5.74
CA PRO A 178 -33.22 1.83 4.53
C PRO A 178 -33.38 2.79 3.36
N THR A 179 -32.45 2.75 2.40
CA THR A 179 -32.59 3.47 1.15
C THR A 179 -34.02 3.21 0.69
N MET A 180 -34.81 4.27 0.44
CA MET A 180 -36.19 4.09 0.01
C MET A 180 -36.20 3.01 -1.06
N VAL A 181 -37.05 2.01 -0.84
CA VAL A 181 -37.18 0.83 -1.71
C VAL A 181 -37.13 1.33 -3.15
N LYS A 182 -36.15 0.87 -3.93
CA LYS A 182 -36.11 1.20 -5.36
C LYS A 182 -37.51 0.85 -5.90
N PRO A 183 -38.25 1.79 -6.53
CA PRO A 183 -39.53 1.44 -7.11
C PRO A 183 -39.29 0.25 -8.05
N ALA A 184 -40.12 -0.79 -7.89
CA ALA A 184 -40.03 -1.96 -8.74
C ALA A 184 -40.09 -1.48 -10.20
N LEU A 185 -39.18 -2.00 -11.03
CA LEU A 185 -39.27 -1.84 -12.48
C LEU A 185 -40.70 -2.20 -12.88
N PRO A 186 -41.47 -1.30 -13.54
CA PRO A 186 -42.67 -1.74 -14.20
C PRO A 186 -42.24 -2.76 -15.25
N VAL A 187 -42.68 -4.00 -15.06
CA VAL A 187 -42.64 -4.99 -16.12
C VAL A 187 -43.56 -4.45 -17.21
N GLN A 188 -42.97 -4.06 -18.33
CA GLN A 188 -43.67 -3.97 -19.61
C GLN A 188 -43.30 -5.21 -20.41
#